data_AF-A0A2S8VSH1-F1
#
_entry.id   AF-A0A2S8VSH1-F1
#
_cell.length_a   1.000
_cell.length_b   1.000
_cell.length_c   1.000
_cell.angle_alpha   90.00
_cell.angle_beta   90.00
_cell.angle_gamma   90.00
#
_symmetry.space_group_name_H-M   'P 1'
#
loop_
_entity.id
_entity.type
_entity.pdbx_description
1 polymer ?
#
loop_
_entity_poly.entity_id
_entity_poly.type
_entity_poly.pdbx_seq_one_letter_code
_entity_poly.pdbx_strand_id
1 'polypeptide(L)'
;MRIATAAAPTAILALFMTAAPALAQDAATPPPAAAPAPAGDPTDAELAQFAAAMTTVQGVAASVQNGAPTAEQQAEMAAAVQNSGLAVERFNAISAAVSGDPVLQARAAVAGTTPSAPGSVGASVTDAEAGQFAAAMGEISGLARALNGAQPSAEQQAQMASAITDAGLDIERFNAISAATGQDAHLQARIALAQARLAE
;
A
#
# COMPACT_ATOMS: atom_id res chain seq x y z
N MET A 1 57.99 -21.48 26.11
CA MET A 1 57.79 -22.23 24.85
C MET A 1 57.83 -21.22 23.70
N ARG A 2 58.93 -21.24 22.94
CA ARG A 2 59.11 -20.97 21.49
C ARG A 2 58.65 -19.62 20.88
N ILE A 3 59.56 -18.66 20.64
CA ILE A 3 60.13 -18.21 19.33
C ILE A 3 59.18 -18.12 18.11
N ALA A 4 58.92 -16.87 17.69
CA ALA A 4 59.21 -16.23 16.39
C ALA A 4 58.61 -16.74 15.04
N THR A 5 58.57 -15.79 14.09
CA THR A 5 58.42 -15.84 12.60
C THR A 5 56.98 -15.79 12.07
N ALA A 6 56.49 -14.74 11.38
CA ALA A 6 56.92 -13.98 10.19
C ALA A 6 56.70 -14.72 8.86
N ALA A 7 55.82 -14.20 7.98
CA ALA A 7 55.94 -14.23 6.51
C ALA A 7 54.75 -13.50 5.82
N ALA A 8 55.02 -12.34 5.23
CA ALA A 8 54.47 -11.94 3.92
C ALA A 8 55.43 -12.51 2.84
N PRO A 9 55.31 -12.30 1.50
CA PRO A 9 54.28 -11.65 0.66
C PRO A 9 54.00 -12.42 -0.69
N THR A 10 53.49 -11.69 -1.71
CA THR A 10 53.65 -11.87 -3.19
C THR A 10 52.79 -12.92 -3.92
N ALA A 11 51.82 -12.47 -4.73
CA ALA A 11 51.88 -12.23 -6.20
C ALA A 11 51.25 -13.44 -6.94
N ILE A 12 50.49 -13.34 -8.03
CA ILE A 12 50.83 -12.82 -9.37
C ILE A 12 49.51 -12.68 -10.16
N LEU A 13 49.45 -11.63 -10.97
CA LEU A 13 48.48 -11.35 -12.03
C LEU A 13 48.59 -12.38 -13.16
N ALA A 14 47.50 -13.03 -13.56
CA ALA A 14 47.43 -13.78 -14.82
C ALA A 14 46.18 -13.38 -15.62
N LEU A 15 46.40 -12.46 -16.56
CA LEU A 15 45.48 -12.07 -17.61
C LEU A 15 45.54 -13.13 -18.71
N PHE A 16 44.45 -13.83 -18.98
CA PHE A 16 44.28 -14.59 -20.22
C PHE A 16 43.05 -14.09 -20.97
N MET A 17 43.31 -13.42 -22.09
CA MET A 17 42.34 -13.17 -23.15
C MET A 17 42.28 -14.39 -24.06
N THR A 18 41.08 -14.94 -24.27
CA THR A 18 40.77 -15.81 -25.40
C THR A 18 39.48 -15.31 -26.04
N ALA A 19 39.60 -14.76 -27.25
CA ALA A 19 38.48 -14.41 -28.12
C ALA A 19 37.97 -15.66 -28.86
N ALA A 20 36.66 -15.86 -28.87
CA ALA A 20 35.95 -16.77 -29.77
C ALA A 20 34.73 -16.04 -30.35
N PRO A 21 34.44 -16.16 -31.66
CA PRO A 21 33.24 -15.59 -32.23
C PRO A 21 32.10 -16.58 -32.02
N ALA A 22 31.15 -16.25 -31.16
CA ALA A 22 29.86 -16.92 -31.08
C ALA A 22 28.79 -15.98 -31.62
N LEU A 23 28.25 -16.30 -32.79
CA LEU A 23 27.02 -15.73 -33.32
C LEU A 23 25.87 -16.15 -32.41
N ALA A 24 25.29 -15.22 -31.65
CA ALA A 24 24.05 -15.45 -30.90
C ALA A 24 23.26 -14.14 -30.79
N GLN A 25 22.21 -14.07 -31.62
CA GLN A 25 20.92 -13.41 -31.40
C GLN A 25 20.89 -12.20 -30.46
N ASP A 26 20.65 -11.04 -31.07
CA ASP A 26 20.13 -9.82 -30.43
C ASP A 26 18.72 -10.10 -29.88
N ALA A 27 18.66 -10.89 -28.80
CA ALA A 27 17.53 -10.87 -27.89
C ALA A 27 17.80 -9.67 -26.97
N ALA A 28 16.99 -8.61 -27.13
CA ALA A 28 16.96 -7.49 -26.21
C ALA A 28 17.02 -8.04 -24.78
N THR A 29 18.11 -7.73 -24.09
CA THR A 29 18.30 -8.13 -22.70
C THR A 29 17.17 -7.47 -21.91
N PRO A 30 16.32 -8.23 -21.19
CA PRO A 30 15.38 -7.63 -20.27
C PRO A 30 16.16 -6.67 -19.35
N PRO A 31 15.61 -5.49 -19.01
CA PRO A 31 16.27 -4.61 -18.06
C PRO A 31 16.65 -5.42 -16.81
N PRO A 32 17.86 -5.24 -16.26
CA PRO A 32 18.27 -5.98 -15.08
C PRO A 32 17.22 -5.77 -13.99
N ALA A 33 16.66 -6.87 -13.49
CA ALA A 33 15.79 -6.84 -12.34
C ALA A 33 16.53 -6.10 -11.22
N ALA A 34 15.87 -5.08 -10.66
CA ALA A 34 16.42 -4.30 -9.56
C ALA A 34 16.85 -5.26 -8.43
N ALA A 35 18.03 -5.02 -7.86
CA ALA A 35 18.53 -5.80 -6.73
C ALA A 35 17.46 -5.85 -5.61
N PRO A 36 17.31 -6.99 -4.91
CA PRO A 36 16.29 -7.14 -3.88
C PRO A 36 16.46 -6.02 -2.84
N ALA A 37 15.39 -5.25 -2.63
CA ALA A 37 15.32 -4.30 -1.53
C ALA A 37 15.57 -5.03 -0.20
N PRO A 38 16.28 -4.41 0.76
CA PRO A 38 16.50 -5.02 2.06
C PRO A 38 15.16 -5.44 2.70
N ALA A 39 15.21 -6.50 3.52
CA ALA A 39 14.06 -7.07 4.23
C ALA A 39 13.52 -6.15 5.34
N GLY A 40 13.11 -4.94 4.97
CA GLY A 40 12.37 -4.00 5.81
C GLY A 40 10.89 -3.96 5.42
N ASP A 41 10.13 -3.18 6.18
CA ASP A 41 8.72 -2.92 5.95
C ASP A 41 8.42 -2.52 4.50
N PRO A 42 7.25 -2.91 3.95
CA PRO A 42 6.83 -2.47 2.62
C PRO A 42 6.79 -0.94 2.52
N THR A 43 7.47 -0.40 1.50
CA THR A 43 7.39 1.01 1.15
C THR A 43 6.05 1.30 0.45
N ASP A 44 5.61 2.56 0.43
CA ASP A 44 4.35 2.93 -0.24
C ASP A 44 4.39 2.67 -1.76
N ALA A 45 5.58 2.80 -2.38
CA ALA A 45 5.77 2.46 -3.79
C ALA A 45 5.57 0.96 -4.03
N GLU A 46 6.13 0.12 -3.16
CA GLU A 46 5.95 -1.33 -3.24
C GLU A 46 4.50 -1.75 -2.95
N LEU A 47 3.82 -1.07 -2.03
CA LEU A 47 2.40 -1.27 -1.76
C LEU A 47 1.52 -0.87 -2.96
N ALA A 48 1.86 0.21 -3.67
CA ALA A 48 1.18 0.61 -4.90
C ALA A 48 1.38 -0.43 -6.02
N GLN A 49 2.61 -0.90 -6.22
CA GLN A 49 2.93 -1.96 -7.18
C GLN A 49 2.20 -3.27 -6.86
N PHE A 50 2.17 -3.64 -5.58
CA PHE A 50 1.44 -4.79 -5.07
C PHE A 50 -0.07 -4.67 -5.31
N ALA A 51 -0.66 -3.52 -4.95
CA ALA A 51 -2.09 -3.27 -5.13
C ALA A 51 -2.50 -3.30 -6.61
N ALA A 52 -1.70 -2.68 -7.49
CA ALA A 52 -1.94 -2.69 -8.93
C ALA A 52 -1.92 -4.12 -9.50
N ALA A 53 -0.92 -4.92 -9.11
CA ALA A 53 -0.84 -6.33 -9.52
C ALA A 53 -2.05 -7.14 -9.02
N MET A 54 -2.46 -6.92 -7.76
CA MET A 54 -3.63 -7.58 -7.18
C MET A 54 -4.92 -7.20 -7.91
N THR A 55 -5.11 -5.94 -8.29
CA THR A 55 -6.26 -5.50 -9.10
C THR A 55 -6.29 -6.22 -10.46
N THR A 56 -5.15 -6.32 -11.15
CA THR A 56 -5.08 -7.06 -12.43
C THR A 56 -5.38 -8.54 -12.23
N VAL A 57 -4.78 -9.19 -11.23
CA VAL A 57 -5.03 -10.61 -10.92
C VAL A 57 -6.51 -10.84 -10.58
N GLN A 58 -7.12 -9.97 -9.78
CA GLN A 58 -8.55 -10.04 -9.46
C GLN A 58 -9.44 -9.82 -10.69
N GLY A 59 -9.08 -8.90 -11.58
CA GLY A 59 -9.79 -8.68 -12.84
C GLY A 59 -9.77 -9.90 -13.77
N VAL A 60 -8.59 -10.53 -13.90
CA VAL A 60 -8.45 -11.80 -14.64
C VAL A 60 -9.26 -12.90 -13.98
N ALA A 61 -9.18 -13.04 -12.65
CA ALA A 61 -9.94 -14.03 -11.88
C ALA A 61 -11.46 -13.83 -12.00
N ALA A 62 -11.96 -12.59 -11.96
CA ALA A 62 -13.37 -12.26 -12.17
C ALA A 62 -13.85 -12.55 -13.60
N SER A 63 -12.93 -12.53 -14.57
CA SER A 63 -13.21 -12.93 -15.96
C SER A 63 -13.29 -14.45 -16.13
N VAL A 64 -12.86 -15.24 -15.14
CA VAL A 64 -13.03 -16.69 -15.10
C VAL A 64 -14.46 -17.02 -14.68
N GLN A 65 -15.39 -16.93 -15.62
CA GLN A 65 -16.82 -17.00 -15.31
C GLN A 65 -17.34 -18.36 -14.83
N ASN A 66 -16.60 -19.48 -14.96
CA ASN A 66 -16.96 -20.81 -14.40
C ASN A 66 -15.92 -21.89 -14.77
N GLY A 67 -14.70 -21.88 -14.20
CA GLY A 67 -13.71 -22.93 -14.50
C GLY A 67 -12.31 -22.68 -13.95
N ALA A 68 -11.36 -23.54 -14.32
CA ALA A 68 -9.94 -23.26 -14.11
C ALA A 68 -9.48 -22.16 -15.08
N PRO A 69 -8.55 -21.26 -14.67
CA PRO A 69 -8.05 -20.21 -15.54
C PRO A 69 -7.41 -20.80 -16.81
N THR A 70 -7.74 -20.24 -17.97
CA THR A 70 -7.15 -20.64 -19.26
C THR A 70 -5.64 -20.39 -19.28
N ALA A 71 -4.92 -20.99 -20.23
CA ALA A 71 -3.49 -20.75 -20.37
C ALA A 71 -3.17 -19.26 -20.62
N GLU A 72 -4.02 -18.56 -21.37
CA GLU A 72 -3.86 -17.10 -21.57
C GLU A 72 -4.08 -16.33 -20.27
N GLN A 73 -5.08 -16.70 -19.47
CA GLN A 73 -5.34 -16.07 -18.17
C GLN A 73 -4.21 -16.34 -17.16
N GLN A 74 -3.63 -17.54 -17.18
CA GLN A 74 -2.45 -17.86 -16.37
C GLN A 74 -1.24 -17.02 -16.80
N ALA A 75 -1.03 -16.86 -18.10
CA ALA A 75 0.01 -16.00 -18.64
C ALA A 75 -0.22 -14.52 -18.26
N GLU A 76 -1.48 -14.06 -18.27
CA GLU A 76 -1.85 -12.69 -17.90
C GLU A 76 -1.64 -12.43 -16.40
N MET A 77 -1.97 -13.39 -15.53
CA MET A 77 -1.65 -13.30 -14.10
C MET A 77 -0.13 -13.27 -13.85
N ALA A 78 0.64 -14.11 -14.55
CA ALA A 78 2.10 -14.09 -14.45
C ALA A 78 2.69 -12.77 -14.96
N ALA A 79 2.14 -12.23 -16.06
CA ALA A 79 2.52 -10.94 -16.61
C ALA A 79 2.14 -9.78 -15.67
N ALA A 80 1.02 -9.85 -14.95
CA ALA A 80 0.63 -8.84 -13.96
C ALA A 80 1.66 -8.75 -12.82
N VAL A 81 2.12 -9.90 -12.31
CA VAL A 81 3.17 -9.94 -11.29
C VAL A 81 4.50 -9.43 -11.84
N GLN A 82 4.88 -9.80 -13.07
CA GLN A 82 6.12 -9.29 -13.70
C GLN A 82 6.06 -7.78 -13.99
N ASN A 83 4.92 -7.28 -14.48
CA ASN A 83 4.70 -5.88 -14.81
C ASN A 83 4.54 -4.98 -13.57
N SER A 84 4.29 -5.58 -12.40
CA SER A 84 4.29 -4.84 -11.13
C SER A 84 5.67 -4.23 -10.82
N GLY A 85 6.74 -4.75 -11.43
CA GLY A 85 8.11 -4.36 -11.13
C GLY A 85 8.63 -4.93 -9.80
N LEU A 86 7.83 -5.71 -9.08
CA LEU A 86 8.24 -6.45 -7.89
C LEU A 86 8.80 -7.81 -8.29
N ALA A 87 9.91 -8.20 -7.66
CA ALA A 87 10.34 -9.59 -7.67
C ALA A 87 9.28 -10.47 -6.98
N VAL A 88 9.10 -11.71 -7.44
CA VAL A 88 8.09 -12.65 -6.90
C VAL A 88 8.29 -12.88 -5.41
N GLU A 89 9.54 -13.00 -4.96
CA GLU A 89 9.89 -13.12 -3.55
C GLU A 89 9.45 -11.90 -2.75
N ARG A 90 9.62 -10.68 -3.30
CA ARG A 90 9.20 -9.44 -2.64
C ARG A 90 7.69 -9.30 -2.62
N PHE A 91 7.01 -9.64 -3.72
CA PHE A 91 5.56 -9.69 -3.79
C PHE A 91 4.97 -10.62 -2.71
N ASN A 92 5.53 -11.83 -2.57
CA ASN A 92 5.10 -12.79 -1.55
C ASN A 92 5.37 -12.27 -0.13
N ALA A 93 6.51 -11.62 0.11
CA ALA A 93 6.83 -11.03 1.41
C ALA A 93 5.85 -9.90 1.77
N ILE A 94 5.52 -9.03 0.82
CA ILE A 94 4.53 -7.96 1.00
C ILE A 94 3.14 -8.57 1.27
N SER A 95 2.75 -9.59 0.51
CA SER A 95 1.48 -10.30 0.71
C SER A 95 1.34 -10.85 2.13
N ALA A 96 2.40 -11.48 2.66
CA ALA A 96 2.41 -11.99 4.04
C ALA A 96 2.35 -10.86 5.08
N ALA A 97 3.11 -9.77 4.88
CA ALA A 97 3.12 -8.63 5.78
C ALA A 97 1.75 -7.93 5.81
N VAL A 98 1.18 -7.64 4.63
CA VAL A 98 -0.16 -7.05 4.48
C VAL A 98 -1.22 -7.96 5.12
N SER A 99 -1.16 -9.27 4.93
CA SER A 99 -2.16 -10.18 5.52
C SER A 99 -2.15 -10.19 7.06
N GLY A 100 -1.00 -9.87 7.68
CA GLY A 100 -0.83 -9.89 9.13
C GLY A 100 -1.06 -8.56 9.85
N ASP A 101 -1.17 -7.44 9.11
CA ASP A 101 -1.20 -6.09 9.67
C ASP A 101 -2.34 -5.25 9.04
N PRO A 102 -3.37 -4.88 9.83
CA PRO A 102 -4.51 -4.11 9.32
C PRO A 102 -4.12 -2.70 8.86
N VAL A 103 -3.11 -2.07 9.44
CA VAL A 103 -2.60 -0.76 9.00
C VAL A 103 -1.88 -0.90 7.66
N LEU A 104 -1.08 -1.96 7.45
CA LEU A 104 -0.50 -2.24 6.14
C LEU A 104 -1.56 -2.56 5.08
N GLN A 105 -2.65 -3.25 5.43
CA GLN A 105 -3.79 -3.44 4.51
C GLN A 105 -4.40 -2.11 4.08
N ALA A 106 -4.64 -1.21 5.03
CA ALA A 106 -5.20 0.09 4.72
C ALA A 106 -4.21 0.96 3.92
N ARG A 107 -2.90 0.88 4.17
CA ARG A 107 -1.88 1.54 3.35
C ARG A 107 -1.88 1.02 1.92
N ALA A 108 -1.96 -0.30 1.73
CA ALA A 108 -2.08 -0.92 0.41
C ALA A 108 -3.34 -0.46 -0.32
N ALA A 109 -4.47 -0.34 0.39
CA ALA A 109 -5.71 0.17 -0.17
C ALA A 109 -5.57 1.63 -0.64
N VAL A 110 -4.97 2.51 0.17
CA VAL A 110 -4.68 3.91 -0.24
C VAL A 110 -3.82 3.92 -1.49
N ALA A 111 -2.71 3.16 -1.50
CA ALA A 111 -1.78 3.10 -2.61
C ALA A 111 -2.40 2.54 -3.91
N GLY A 112 -3.42 1.68 -3.79
CA GLY A 112 -4.16 1.11 -4.92
C GLY A 112 -5.30 1.99 -5.45
N THR A 113 -5.62 3.11 -4.79
CA THR A 113 -6.69 4.01 -5.23
C THR A 113 -6.15 5.16 -6.09
N THR A 114 -6.94 5.60 -7.06
CA THR A 114 -6.59 6.76 -7.88
C THR A 114 -6.59 8.03 -7.00
N PRO A 115 -5.51 8.83 -6.98
CA PRO A 115 -5.46 10.04 -6.17
C PRO A 115 -6.63 10.98 -6.42
N SER A 116 -7.07 11.64 -5.35
CA SER A 116 -8.10 12.66 -5.36
C SER A 116 -7.81 13.72 -6.44
N ALA A 117 -8.85 14.12 -7.18
CA ALA A 117 -8.69 15.08 -8.27
C ALA A 117 -8.10 16.42 -7.79
N PRO A 118 -7.13 17.03 -8.50
CA PRO A 118 -6.56 18.32 -8.11
C PRO A 118 -7.64 19.39 -7.92
N GLY A 119 -7.57 20.11 -6.80
CA GLY A 119 -8.57 21.12 -6.44
C GLY A 119 -9.86 20.57 -5.82
N SER A 120 -10.00 19.24 -5.67
CA SER A 120 -11.09 18.66 -4.88
C SER A 120 -10.86 18.88 -3.38
N VAL A 121 -11.94 18.77 -2.59
CA VAL A 121 -11.83 18.73 -1.13
C VAL A 121 -10.92 17.57 -0.70
N GLY A 122 -11.07 16.38 -1.30
CA GLY A 122 -10.24 15.21 -0.98
C GLY A 122 -8.74 15.43 -1.21
N ALA A 123 -8.37 16.18 -2.26
CA ALA A 123 -6.97 16.55 -2.50
C ALA A 123 -6.44 17.59 -1.50
N SER A 124 -7.33 18.41 -0.91
CA SER A 124 -6.97 19.40 0.12
C SER A 124 -6.84 18.80 1.53
N VAL A 125 -7.39 17.60 1.77
CA VAL A 125 -7.38 16.96 3.08
C VAL A 125 -5.98 16.43 3.40
N THR A 126 -5.44 16.88 4.52
CA THR A 126 -4.17 16.37 5.08
C THR A 126 -4.38 15.05 5.82
N ASP A 127 -3.30 14.29 6.06
CA ASP A 127 -3.40 13.05 6.86
C ASP A 127 -3.81 13.33 8.31
N ALA A 128 -3.42 14.50 8.83
CA ALA A 128 -3.88 14.98 10.12
C ALA A 128 -5.41 15.15 10.12
N GLU A 129 -5.97 15.89 9.16
CA GLU A 129 -7.43 16.08 9.05
C GLU A 129 -8.18 14.76 8.80
N ALA A 130 -7.62 13.83 8.03
CA ALA A 130 -8.19 12.49 7.88
C ALA A 130 -8.22 11.74 9.22
N GLY A 131 -7.18 11.89 10.04
CA GLY A 131 -7.10 11.39 11.42
C GLY A 131 -8.15 11.99 12.34
N GLN A 132 -8.26 13.32 12.34
CA GLN A 132 -9.24 14.05 13.14
C GLN A 132 -10.67 13.66 12.73
N PHE A 133 -10.92 13.53 11.42
CA PHE A 133 -12.21 13.11 10.89
C PHE A 133 -12.55 11.68 11.31
N ALA A 134 -11.58 10.76 11.21
CA ALA A 134 -11.73 9.38 11.67
C ALA A 134 -12.05 9.29 13.18
N ALA A 135 -11.36 10.08 14.00
CA ALA A 135 -11.59 10.16 15.44
C ALA A 135 -13.01 10.69 15.76
N ALA A 136 -13.40 11.81 15.14
CA ALA A 136 -14.74 12.37 15.30
C ALA A 136 -15.84 11.37 14.91
N MET A 137 -15.67 10.65 13.79
CA MET A 137 -16.59 9.60 13.35
C MET A 137 -16.67 8.42 14.33
N GLY A 138 -15.55 8.06 14.97
CA GLY A 138 -15.49 7.04 16.02
C GLY A 138 -16.33 7.42 17.24
N GLU A 139 -16.15 8.65 17.74
CA GLU A 139 -16.90 9.21 18.86
C GLU A 139 -18.41 9.30 18.56
N ILE A 140 -18.76 9.85 17.39
CA ILE A 140 -20.16 9.95 16.94
C ILE A 140 -20.81 8.56 16.84
N SER A 141 -20.08 7.56 16.30
CA SER A 141 -20.57 6.19 16.22
C SER A 141 -20.74 5.54 17.60
N GLY A 142 -19.89 5.90 18.55
CA GLY A 142 -20.00 5.50 19.96
C GLY A 142 -21.27 6.07 20.61
N LEU A 143 -21.51 7.37 20.45
CA LEU A 143 -22.73 8.04 20.89
C LEU A 143 -23.97 7.40 20.26
N ALA A 144 -23.98 7.19 18.94
CA ALA A 144 -25.09 6.57 18.23
C ALA A 144 -25.40 5.14 18.74
N ARG A 145 -24.37 4.34 19.05
CA ARG A 145 -24.55 3.02 19.67
C ARG A 145 -25.16 3.11 21.06
N ALA A 146 -24.74 4.10 21.86
CA ALA A 146 -25.31 4.34 23.19
C ALA A 146 -26.80 4.73 23.13
N LEU A 147 -27.25 5.36 22.05
CA LEU A 147 -28.65 5.72 21.83
C LEU A 147 -29.55 4.52 21.52
N ASN A 148 -29.00 3.35 21.14
CA ASN A 148 -29.75 2.12 20.86
C ASN A 148 -30.95 2.33 19.88
N GLY A 149 -30.79 3.21 18.89
CA GLY A 149 -31.85 3.53 17.92
C GLY A 149 -32.84 4.63 18.36
N ALA A 150 -32.64 5.22 19.55
CA ALA A 150 -33.35 6.43 19.95
C ALA A 150 -32.87 7.65 19.15
N GLN A 151 -33.79 8.60 18.96
CA GLN A 151 -33.47 9.85 18.28
C GLN A 151 -32.55 10.72 19.16
N PRO A 152 -31.48 11.34 18.60
CA PRO A 152 -30.58 12.18 19.38
C PRO A 152 -31.31 13.38 20.00
N SER A 153 -31.18 13.54 21.32
CA SER A 153 -31.62 14.70 22.08
C SER A 153 -30.80 15.96 21.73
N ALA A 154 -31.27 17.14 22.15
CA ALA A 154 -30.53 18.39 21.97
C ALA A 154 -29.14 18.36 22.64
N GLU A 155 -29.04 17.73 23.82
CA GLU A 155 -27.76 17.55 24.53
C GLU A 155 -26.81 16.64 23.75
N GLN A 156 -27.33 15.57 23.13
CA GLN A 156 -26.54 14.65 22.31
C GLN A 156 -26.11 15.30 20.99
N GLN A 157 -26.95 16.15 20.41
CA GLN A 157 -26.57 16.98 19.26
C GLN A 157 -25.42 17.93 19.60
N ALA A 158 -25.47 18.56 20.78
CA ALA A 158 -24.36 19.37 21.28
C ALA A 158 -23.09 18.53 21.51
N GLN A 159 -23.22 17.31 22.06
CA GLN A 159 -22.08 16.40 22.24
C GLN A 159 -21.43 15.98 20.92
N MET A 160 -22.22 15.71 19.86
CA MET A 160 -21.65 15.43 18.54
C MET A 160 -20.87 16.62 17.98
N ALA A 161 -21.37 17.85 18.16
CA ALA A 161 -20.66 19.06 17.76
C ALA A 161 -19.37 19.28 18.57
N SER A 162 -19.40 19.02 19.87
CA SER A 162 -18.21 19.03 20.71
C SER A 162 -17.20 17.99 20.26
N ALA A 163 -17.60 16.75 19.98
CA ALA A 163 -16.70 15.69 19.52
C ALA A 163 -15.93 16.06 18.24
N ILE A 164 -16.58 16.77 17.31
CA ILE A 164 -15.94 17.28 16.08
C ILE A 164 -14.88 18.34 16.43
N THR A 165 -15.23 19.26 17.33
CA THR A 165 -14.33 20.35 17.76
C THR A 165 -13.15 19.82 18.59
N ASP A 166 -13.41 18.85 19.46
CA ASP A 166 -12.40 18.18 20.30
C ASP A 166 -11.42 17.36 19.46
N ALA A 167 -11.89 16.79 18.34
CA ALA A 167 -11.02 16.18 17.34
C ALA A 167 -10.17 17.22 16.58
N GLY A 168 -10.41 18.53 16.76
CA GLY A 168 -9.65 19.60 16.12
C GLY A 168 -10.13 19.96 14.72
N LEU A 169 -11.38 19.63 14.38
CA LEU A 169 -12.05 20.06 13.16
C LEU A 169 -13.18 21.03 13.50
N ASP A 170 -13.37 22.06 12.69
CA ASP A 170 -14.62 22.82 12.72
C ASP A 170 -15.74 22.07 11.97
N ILE A 171 -16.99 22.36 12.33
CA ILE A 171 -18.18 21.70 11.77
C ILE A 171 -18.25 21.87 10.24
N GLU A 172 -17.91 23.05 9.70
CA GLU A 172 -17.86 23.25 8.25
C GLU A 172 -16.84 22.33 7.58
N ARG A 173 -15.66 22.15 8.19
CA ARG A 173 -14.62 21.29 7.65
C ARG A 173 -15.02 19.82 7.71
N PHE A 174 -15.60 19.39 8.83
CA PHE A 174 -16.14 18.05 8.98
C PHE A 174 -17.23 17.74 7.94
N ASN A 175 -18.16 18.68 7.69
CA ASN A 175 -19.20 18.51 6.68
C ASN A 175 -18.64 18.46 5.26
N ALA A 176 -17.64 19.29 4.95
CA ALA A 176 -16.96 19.27 3.65
C ALA A 176 -16.26 17.92 3.40
N ILE A 177 -15.54 17.40 4.39
CA ILE A 177 -14.88 16.09 4.31
C ILE A 177 -15.92 14.97 4.18
N SER A 178 -17.01 15.02 4.96
CA SER A 178 -18.10 14.04 4.89
C SER A 178 -18.72 13.97 3.49
N ALA A 179 -19.02 15.13 2.89
CA ALA A 179 -19.58 15.20 1.54
C ALA A 179 -18.61 14.67 0.48
N ALA A 180 -17.32 15.03 0.58
CA ALA A 180 -16.28 14.56 -0.34
C ALA A 180 -16.02 13.06 -0.22
N THR A 181 -16.11 12.51 0.99
CA THR A 181 -15.88 11.09 1.28
C THR A 181 -16.85 10.22 0.46
N GLY A 182 -18.09 10.64 0.23
CA GLY A 182 -19.03 9.86 -0.59
C GLY A 182 -18.68 9.75 -2.08
N GLN A 183 -17.77 10.58 -2.59
CA GLN A 183 -17.44 10.70 -4.02
C GLN A 183 -15.96 10.43 -4.33
N ASP A 184 -15.11 10.36 -3.32
CA ASP A 184 -13.66 10.26 -3.46
C ASP A 184 -13.14 8.98 -2.78
N ALA A 185 -12.90 7.95 -3.59
CA ALA A 185 -12.44 6.64 -3.11
C ALA A 185 -11.06 6.70 -2.42
N HIS A 186 -10.19 7.61 -2.86
CA HIS A 186 -8.87 7.78 -2.24
C HIS A 186 -8.98 8.47 -0.88
N LEU A 187 -9.86 9.46 -0.73
CA LEU A 187 -10.19 10.02 0.58
C LEU A 187 -10.80 8.96 1.52
N GLN A 188 -11.71 8.13 1.03
CA GLN A 188 -12.25 7.00 1.81
C GLN A 188 -11.15 6.07 2.32
N ALA A 189 -10.21 5.68 1.45
CA ALA A 189 -9.09 4.82 1.81
C ALA A 189 -8.18 5.48 2.86
N ARG A 190 -7.92 6.78 2.74
CA ARG A 190 -7.11 7.54 3.73
C ARG A 190 -7.78 7.62 5.09
N ILE A 191 -9.10 7.81 5.12
CA ILE A 191 -9.87 7.79 6.37
C ILE A 191 -9.86 6.39 6.98
N ALA A 192 -10.02 5.33 6.18
CA ALA A 192 -9.93 3.95 6.67
C ALA A 192 -8.53 3.63 7.24
N LEU A 193 -7.46 4.13 6.60
CA LEU A 193 -6.10 4.04 7.13
C LEU A 193 -5.94 4.78 8.46
N ALA A 194 -6.50 5.98 8.58
CA ALA A 194 -6.52 6.69 9.84
C ALA A 194 -7.28 5.91 10.93
N GLN A 195 -8.43 5.31 10.60
CA GLN A 195 -9.18 4.47 11.54
C GLN A 195 -8.39 3.23 11.97
N ALA A 196 -7.70 2.55 11.05
CA ALA A 196 -6.87 1.40 11.38
C ALA A 196 -5.76 1.75 12.39
N ARG A 197 -5.11 2.91 12.20
CA ARG A 197 -4.08 3.42 13.13
C ARG A 197 -4.62 3.81 14.50
N LEU A 198 -5.88 4.24 14.57
CA LEU A 198 -6.55 4.56 15.84
C LEU A 198 -6.98 3.30 16.61
N ALA A 199 -7.03 2.15 15.93
CA ALA A 199 -7.45 0.87 16.51
C ALA A 199 -6.29 0.01 17.01
N GLU A 200 -5.04 0.42 16.75
CA GLU A 200 -3.82 -0.17 17.34
C GLU A 200 -3.67 0.18 18.82
#